data_AF-A0A7H1VPC9-F1
#
_entry.id   AF-A0A7H1VPC9-F1
#
_cell.length_a   1.000
_cell.length_b   1.000
_cell.length_c   1.000
_cell.angle_alpha   90.00
_cell.angle_beta   90.00
_cell.angle_gamma   90.00
#
_symmetry.space_group_name_H-M   'P 1'
#
loop_
_entity.id
_entity.type
_entity.pdbx_description
1 polymer ?
#
loop_
_entity_poly.entity_id
_entity_poly.type
_entity_poly.pdbx_seq_one_letter_code
_entity_poly.pdbx_strand_id
1 'polypeptide(L)' 'MPELRQKEIKYRNCSYFYSAYLEHGILVNSGYNCRHPEQEEIVTEEGQKIGSCYDWSCPLCIK' A
#
# COMPACT_ATOMS: atom_id res chain seq x y z
N MET A 1 18.42 -2.16 20.66
CA MET A 1 17.40 -3.06 20.09
C MET A 1 17.52 -3.04 18.57
N PRO A 2 18.29 -3.95 17.95
CA PRO A 2 18.51 -3.99 16.50
C PRO A 2 17.42 -4.73 15.71
N GLU A 3 16.51 -5.43 16.40
CA GLU A 3 15.59 -6.41 15.79
C GLU A 3 14.35 -5.80 15.12
N LEU A 4 14.09 -4.50 15.31
CA LEU A 4 12.97 -3.82 14.65
C LEU A 4 13.25 -3.48 13.18
N ARG A 5 14.53 -3.47 12.75
CA ARG A 5 14.92 -3.02 11.40
C ARG A 5 14.73 -4.07 10.29
N GLN A 6 14.48 -5.33 10.64
CA GLN A 6 14.27 -6.41 9.66
C GLN A 6 12.80 -6.68 9.34
N LYS A 7 11.85 -6.29 10.20
CA LYS A 7 10.42 -6.46 9.94
C LYS A 7 9.83 -5.40 8.99
N GLU A 8 10.50 -4.26 8.83
CA GLU A 8 10.06 -3.17 7.94
C GLU A 8 10.40 -3.41 6.46
N ILE A 9 11.20 -4.43 6.12
CA ILE A 9 11.74 -4.66 4.77
C ILE A 9 11.07 -5.87 4.07
N LYS A 10 9.76 -6.05 4.25
CA LYS A 10 8.98 -6.96 3.38
C LYS A 10 7.98 -6.21 2.51
N TYR A 11 7.39 -5.13 3.02
CA TYR A 11 6.37 -4.35 2.30
C TYR A 11 6.93 -3.52 1.14
N ARG A 12 8.21 -3.13 1.21
CA ARG A 12 8.90 -2.39 0.13
C ARG A 12 9.15 -3.20 -1.15
N ASN A 13 8.93 -4.51 -1.15
CA ASN A 13 9.10 -5.34 -2.35
C ASN A 13 7.82 -5.46 -3.20
N CYS A 14 6.73 -4.77 -2.84
CA CYS A 14 5.59 -4.66 -3.74
C CYS A 14 5.94 -3.76 -4.92
N SER A 15 5.98 -4.31 -6.13
CA SER A 15 6.07 -3.48 -7.34
C SER A 15 4.87 -2.57 -7.54
N TYR A 16 3.74 -2.87 -6.88
CA TYR A 16 2.51 -2.10 -6.95
C TYR A 16 2.33 -1.11 -5.79
N PHE A 17 3.23 -1.11 -4.81
CA PHE A 17 3.16 -0.16 -3.71
C PHE A 17 3.42 1.26 -4.21
N TYR A 18 2.63 2.20 -3.71
CA TYR A 18 2.86 3.63 -3.84
C TYR A 18 2.32 4.36 -2.61
N SER A 19 2.58 5.66 -2.52
CA SER A 19 2.02 6.51 -1.46
C SER A 19 1.14 7.59 -2.07
N ALA A 20 -0.17 7.51 -1.83
CA ALA A 20 -1.12 8.52 -2.29
C ALA A 20 -0.88 9.88 -1.62
N TYR A 21 -0.30 9.89 -0.41
CA TYR A 21 0.08 11.13 0.26
C TYR A 21 1.19 11.85 -0.50
N LEU A 22 2.21 11.13 -0.95
CA LEU A 22 3.33 11.74 -1.69
C LEU A 22 2.93 12.20 -3.10
N GLU A 23 1.99 11.50 -3.75
CA GLU A 23 1.58 11.82 -5.12
C GLU A 23 0.42 12.80 -5.22
N HIS A 24 -0.51 12.76 -4.26
CA HIS A 24 -1.78 13.48 -4.33
C HIS A 24 -2.09 14.28 -3.07
N GLY A 25 -1.28 14.19 -2.01
CA GLY A 25 -1.56 14.83 -0.72
C GLY A 25 -2.63 14.13 0.12
N ILE A 26 -3.13 12.97 -0.34
CA ILE A 26 -4.24 12.26 0.29
C ILE A 26 -3.71 11.23 1.29
N LEU A 27 -4.04 11.40 2.57
CA LEU A 27 -3.62 10.49 3.63
C LEU A 27 -4.68 9.40 3.88
N VAL A 28 -4.52 8.26 3.23
CA VAL A 28 -5.34 7.06 3.44
C VAL A 28 -4.47 5.82 3.65
N ASN A 29 -4.97 4.88 4.44
CA ASN A 29 -4.23 3.67 4.85
C ASN A 29 -2.80 3.97 5.36
N SER A 30 -2.65 5.04 6.14
CA SER A 30 -1.35 5.50 6.67
C SER A 30 -0.28 5.73 5.60
N GLY A 31 -0.68 6.02 4.36
CA GLY A 31 0.23 6.24 3.23
C GLY A 31 0.74 4.95 2.57
N TYR A 32 0.20 3.79 2.94
CA TYR A 32 0.51 2.50 2.32
C TYR A 32 -0.55 2.16 1.27
N ASN A 33 -0.30 2.46 0.00
CA ASN A 33 -1.29 2.32 -1.07
C ASN A 33 -0.81 1.37 -2.17
N CYS A 34 -1.74 0.77 -2.90
CA CYS A 34 -1.43 -0.23 -3.93
C CYS A 34 -2.13 0.13 -5.26
N ARG A 35 -1.43 -0.07 -6.38
CA ARG A 35 -1.95 0.10 -7.76
C ARG A 35 -2.20 -1.23 -8.47
N HIS A 36 -2.32 -2.33 -7.73
CA HIS A 36 -2.62 -3.62 -8.36
C HIS A 36 -3.98 -3.53 -9.08
N PRO A 37 -4.10 -3.92 -10.37
CA PRO A 37 -5.36 -3.81 -11.11
C PRO A 37 -6.53 -4.57 -10.49
N GLU A 38 -6.23 -5.63 -9.74
CA GLU A 38 -7.21 -6.46 -9.03
C GLU A 38 -7.40 -6.05 -7.55
N GLN A 39 -6.91 -4.88 -7.12
CA GLN A 39 -7.16 -4.41 -5.76
C GLN A 39 -8.65 -4.08 -5.59
N GLU A 40 -9.31 -4.77 -4.65
CA GLU A 40 -10.73 -4.57 -4.34
C GLU A 40 -10.95 -3.58 -3.18
N GLU A 41 -9.98 -3.47 -2.27
CA GLU A 41 -10.02 -2.54 -1.14
C GLU A 41 -9.63 -1.13 -1.60
N ILE A 42 -10.61 -0.45 -2.22
CA ILE A 42 -10.48 0.89 -2.77
C ILE A 42 -11.27 1.87 -1.90
N VAL A 43 -10.62 2.96 -1.51
CA VAL A 43 -11.28 4.14 -0.95
C VAL A 43 -11.35 5.24 -2.00
N THR A 44 -12.43 6.02 -2.00
CA THR A 44 -12.55 7.20 -2.86
C THR A 44 -12.42 8.44 -2.01
N GLU A 45 -11.33 9.18 -2.22
CA GLU A 45 -11.05 10.44 -1.52
C GLU A 45 -10.75 11.52 -2.56
N GLU A 46 -11.34 12.70 -2.38
CA GLU A 46 -11.18 13.84 -3.31
C GLU A 46 -11.45 13.48 -4.78
N GLY A 47 -12.34 12.52 -5.03
CA GLY A 47 -12.68 12.02 -6.38
C GLY A 47 -11.65 11.05 -6.98
N GLN A 48 -10.58 10.71 -6.24
CA GLN A 48 -9.58 9.73 -6.64
C GLN A 48 -9.84 8.37 -5.99
N LYS A 49 -9.68 7.30 -6.77
CA LYS A 49 -9.74 5.92 -6.29
C LYS A 49 -8.36 5.47 -5.82
N ILE A 50 -8.22 5.19 -4.54
CA ILE A 50 -6.96 4.80 -3.91
C ILE A 50 -7.11 3.39 -3.34
N GLY A 51 -6.34 2.45 -3.88
CA GLY A 51 -6.24 1.11 -3.32
C GLY A 51 -5.39 1.10 -2.04
N SER A 52 -5.85 0.39 -1.02
CA SER A 52 -5.08 0.16 0.20
C SER A 52 -4.04 -0.94 -0.01
N CYS A 53 -2.83 -0.79 0.53
CA CYS A 53 -1.83 -1.85 0.57
C CYS A 53 -1.77 -2.45 1.98
N TYR A 54 -2.31 -3.64 2.13
CA TYR A 54 -2.14 -4.52 3.28
C TYR A 54 -1.12 -5.62 3.01
N ASP A 55 -0.58 -6.19 4.08
CA ASP A 55 0.34 -7.32 4.08
C ASP A 55 -0.14 -8.50 3.24
N TRP A 56 -1.45 -8.80 3.30
CA TRP A 56 -2.09 -9.88 2.52
C TRP A 56 -2.46 -9.45 1.09
N SER A 57 -2.39 -8.16 0.78
CA SER A 57 -2.81 -7.60 -0.51
C SER A 57 -1.66 -7.39 -1.49
N CYS A 58 -0.43 -7.57 -1.05
CA CYS A 58 0.75 -7.41 -1.89
C CYS A 58 1.40 -8.76 -2.21
N PRO A 59 1.44 -9.21 -3.49
CA PRO A 59 0.47 -9.08 -4.58
C PRO A 59 -0.67 -10.11 -4.39
N LEU A 60 -1.64 -9.77 -3.53
CA LEU A 60 -2.74 -10.61 -3.02
C LEU A 60 -2.33 -12.02 -2.55
N CYS A 61 -1.22 -12.06 -1.79
CA CYS A 61 -0.70 -13.23 -1.07
C CYS A 61 -0.28 -14.38 -2.01
N ILE A 62 1.04 -14.48 -2.32
CA ILE A 62 1.65 -15.58 -3.09
C ILE A 62 0.96 -16.92 -2.79
N LYS A 63 0.28 -17.52 -3.78
CA LYS A 63 -0.23 -18.90 -3.72
C LYS A 63 0.92 -19.89 -3.67
#